data_AF-A0A256VE69-F1
#
_entry.id   AF-A0A256VE69-F1
#
_cell.length_a   1.000
_cell.length_b   1.000
_cell.length_c   1.000
_cell.angle_alpha   90.00
_cell.angle_beta   90.00
_cell.angle_gamma   90.00
#
_symmetry.space_group_name_H-M   'P 1'
#
loop_
_entity.id
_entity.type
_entity.pdbx_description
1 polymer ?
#
loop_
_entity_poly.entity_id
_entity_poly.type
_entity_poly.pdbx_seq_one_letter_code
_entity_poly.pdbx_strand_id
1 'polypeptide(L)' 'MKKLDNSQLKMILGGKNSWQQNVWGVARSTAAGAGLGAAICGPGCAFVGAHYGAIVWAGTTGATHGFH' A
#
# COMPACT_ATOMS: atom_id res chain seq x y z
N MET A 1 -7.96 28.24 -24.33
CA MET A 1 -7.62 27.20 -23.33
C MET A 1 -7.79 25.83 -23.99
N LYS A 2 -6.73 25.02 -24.10
CA LYS A 2 -6.84 23.63 -24.60
C LYS A 2 -7.50 22.79 -23.50
N LYS A 3 -8.65 22.18 -23.79
CA LYS A 3 -9.26 21.18 -22.90
C LYS A 3 -8.32 19.99 -22.82
N LEU A 4 -7.88 19.63 -21.62
CA LEU A 4 -7.16 18.39 -21.41
C LEU A 4 -8.12 17.22 -21.61
N ASP A 5 -7.66 16.19 -22.31
CA ASP A 5 -8.39 14.95 -22.48
C ASP A 5 -8.55 14.21 -21.14
N ASN A 6 -9.60 13.40 -20.98
CA ASN A 6 -9.86 12.64 -19.75
C ASN A 6 -8.69 11.73 -19.35
N SER A 7 -7.94 11.21 -20.32
CA SER A 7 -6.73 10.42 -20.06
C SER A 7 -5.63 11.26 -19.38
N GLN A 8 -5.48 12.52 -19.76
CA GLN A 8 -4.52 13.46 -19.20
C GLN A 8 -4.96 13.95 -17.81
N LEU A 9 -6.27 14.11 -17.59
CA LEU A 9 -6.82 14.38 -16.25
C LEU A 9 -6.54 13.23 -15.28
N LYS A 10 -6.64 11.97 -15.74
CA LYS A 10 -6.29 10.78 -14.93
C LYS A 10 -4.81 10.72 -14.58
N MET A 11 -3.93 11.28 -15.41
CA MET A 11 -2.50 11.40 -15.07
C MET A 11 -2.23 12.49 -14.03
N ILE A 12 -3.07 13.53 -13.97
CA ILE A 12 -2.96 14.62 -12.97
C ILE A 12 -3.60 14.21 -11.63
N LEU A 13 -4.61 13.34 -11.66
CA LEU A 13 -5.25 12.72 -10.50
C LEU A 13 -4.61 11.36 -10.17
N GLY A 14 -3.45 11.37 -9.49
CA GLY A 14 -3.39 10.57 -8.26
C GLY A 14 -2.69 9.21 -8.29
N GLY A 15 -2.06 8.79 -9.39
CA GLY A 15 -1.52 7.43 -9.48
C GLY A 15 -2.60 6.35 -9.56
N LYS A 16 -2.22 5.07 -9.42
CA LYS A 16 -3.13 3.93 -9.65
C LYS A 16 -4.16 3.69 -8.53
N ASN A 17 -3.86 4.08 -7.30
CA ASN A 17 -4.71 3.84 -6.14
C ASN A 17 -5.22 5.16 -5.55
N SER A 18 -6.46 5.20 -5.09
CA SER A 18 -6.95 6.29 -4.26
C SER A 18 -6.29 6.28 -2.88
N TRP A 19 -6.30 7.43 -2.19
CA TRP A 19 -5.80 7.54 -0.80
C TRP A 19 -6.44 6.49 0.12
N GLN A 20 -7.75 6.30 0.03
CA GLN A 20 -8.47 5.30 0.83
C GLN A 20 -8.00 3.88 0.51
N GLN A 21 -7.76 3.54 -0.77
CA GLN A 21 -7.22 2.23 -1.14
C GLN A 21 -5.82 1.99 -0.57
N ASN A 22 -4.98 3.02 -0.56
CA ASN A 22 -3.65 2.94 0.02
C ASN A 22 -3.67 2.73 1.54
N VAL A 23 -4.54 3.44 2.26
CA VAL A 23 -4.74 3.26 3.71
C VAL A 23 -5.23 1.84 4.02
N TRP A 24 -6.25 1.37 3.30
CA TRP A 24 -6.76 0.01 3.49
C TRP A 24 -5.74 -1.06 3.11
N GLY A 25 -4.94 -0.82 2.07
CA GLY A 25 -3.88 -1.71 1.64
C GLY A 25 -2.80 -1.86 2.70
N VAL A 26 -2.27 -0.75 3.24
CA VAL A 26 -1.31 -0.77 4.36
C VAL A 26 -1.88 -1.52 5.56
N ALA A 27 -3.12 -1.25 5.95
CA ALA A 27 -3.74 -1.89 7.11
C ALA A 27 -3.87 -3.41 6.92
N ARG A 28 -4.30 -3.86 5.73
CA ARG A 28 -4.41 -5.29 5.40
C ARG A 28 -3.06 -5.98 5.36
N SER A 29 -2.06 -5.35 4.74
CA SER A 29 -0.70 -5.91 4.69
C SER A 29 -0.04 -5.97 6.07
N THR A 30 -0.31 -5.00 6.94
CA THR A 30 0.12 -5.01 8.34
C THR A 30 -0.51 -6.17 9.09
N ALA A 31 -1.83 -6.36 8.99
CA ALA A 31 -2.53 -7.45 9.65
C ALA A 31 -2.08 -8.83 9.13
N ALA A 32 -1.90 -8.98 7.82
CA ALA A 32 -1.41 -10.19 7.21
C ALA A 32 0.03 -10.51 7.66
N GLY A 33 0.91 -9.51 7.68
CA GLY A 33 2.27 -9.64 8.17
C GLY A 33 2.30 -10.03 9.65
N ALA A 34 1.44 -9.44 10.48
CA ALA A 34 1.31 -9.78 11.89
C ALA A 34 0.83 -11.22 12.09
N GLY A 35 -0.18 -11.65 11.35
CA GLY A 35 -0.71 -13.02 11.42
C GLY A 35 0.33 -14.05 11.00
N LEU A 36 1.05 -13.79 9.91
CA LEU A 36 2.13 -14.67 9.44
C LEU A 36 3.27 -14.75 10.48
N GLY A 37 3.70 -13.60 11.00
CA GLY A 37 4.74 -13.55 12.03
C GLY A 37 4.32 -14.28 13.31
N ALA A 38 3.09 -14.07 13.77
CA ALA A 38 2.53 -14.78 14.92
C ALA A 38 2.56 -16.30 14.73
N ALA A 39 2.20 -16.78 13.54
CA ALA A 39 2.22 -18.20 13.21
C ALA A 39 3.64 -18.79 13.17
N ILE A 40 4.66 -17.99 12.86
CA ILE A 40 6.05 -18.45 12.77
C ILE A 40 6.72 -18.59 14.15
N CYS A 41 6.71 -17.52 14.95
CA CYS A 41 7.40 -17.54 16.26
C CYS A 41 6.64 -16.82 17.39
N GLY A 42 5.34 -16.61 17.22
CA GLY A 42 4.51 -15.97 18.23
C GLY A 42 4.60 -14.44 18.23
N PRO A 43 4.29 -13.78 19.36
CA PRO A 43 4.02 -12.33 19.40
C PRO A 43 5.19 -11.44 18.94
N GLY A 44 6.44 -11.84 19.19
CA GLY A 44 7.61 -11.10 18.75
C GLY A 44 7.72 -11.05 17.22
N CYS A 45 7.57 -12.19 16.56
CA CYS A 45 7.51 -12.23 15.10
C CYS A 45 6.25 -11.56 14.56
N ALA A 46 5.13 -11.55 15.29
CA ALA A 46 3.94 -10.81 14.90
C ALA A 46 4.20 -9.31 14.78
N PHE A 47 4.87 -8.71 15.76
CA PHE A 47 5.26 -7.30 15.71
C PHE A 47 6.18 -7.02 14.51
N VAL A 48 7.21 -7.84 14.33
CA VAL A 48 8.16 -7.72 13.21
C VAL A 48 7.44 -7.87 11.87
N GLY A 49 6.61 -8.89 11.72
CA GLY A 49 5.83 -9.16 10.52
C GLY A 49 4.86 -8.03 10.18
N ALA A 50 4.23 -7.41 11.18
CA ALA A 50 3.37 -6.24 10.98
C ALA A 50 4.11 -5.09 10.28
N HIS A 51 5.34 -4.80 10.73
CA HIS A 51 6.18 -3.74 10.17
C HIS A 51 6.61 -4.08 8.74
N TYR A 52 7.13 -5.29 8.52
CA TYR A 52 7.55 -5.70 7.18
C TYR A 52 6.38 -5.79 6.20
N GLY A 53 5.20 -6.18 6.65
CA GLY A 53 3.98 -6.16 5.83
C GLY A 53 3.65 -4.75 5.34
N ALA A 54 3.68 -3.75 6.22
CA ALA A 54 3.48 -2.35 5.86
C ALA A 54 4.57 -1.84 4.90
N ILE A 55 5.84 -2.16 5.17
CA ILE A 55 6.98 -1.77 4.32
C ILE A 55 6.86 -2.36 2.91
N VAL A 56 6.50 -3.64 2.80
CA VAL A 56 6.32 -4.31 1.50
C VAL A 56 5.18 -3.65 0.71
N TRP A 57 4.05 -3.32 1.35
CA TRP A 57 2.99 -2.58 0.66
C TRP A 57 3.46 -1.21 0.20
N ALA A 58 4.15 -0.46 1.06
CA ALA A 58 4.68 0.85 0.73
C ALA A 58 5.70 0.79 -0.43
N GLY A 59 6.62 -0.17 -0.40
CA GLY A 59 7.61 -0.37 -1.45
C GLY A 59 6.99 -0.77 -2.79
N THR A 60 6.09 -1.76 -2.79
CA THR A 60 5.45 -2.26 -4.02
C THR A 60 4.47 -1.25 -4.62
N THR A 61 3.73 -0.53 -3.79
CA THR A 61 2.80 0.52 -4.24
C THR A 61 3.57 1.74 -4.73
N GLY A 62 4.70 2.10 -4.11
CA GLY A 62 5.60 3.14 -4.62
C GLY A 62 6.18 2.77 -6.00
N ALA A 63 6.73 1.56 -6.12
CA ALA A 63 7.32 1.06 -7.37
C ALA A 63 6.31 0.93 -8.52
N THR A 64 5.02 0.80 -8.23
CA THR A 64 3.96 0.66 -9.25
C THR A 64 3.21 1.96 -9.55
N HIS A 65 3.68 3.09 -9.02
CA HIS A 65 3.04 4.41 -9.11
C HIS A 65 1.62 4.42 -8.51
N GLY A 66 1.43 3.66 -7.42
CA GLY A 66 0.19 3.61 -6.65
C GLY A 66 0.11 4.66 -5.53
N PHE A 67 1.24 5.27 -5.14
CA PHE A 67 1.25 6.50 -4.33
C PHE A 67 1.40 7.72 -5.23
N HIS A 68 0.77 8.81 -4.83
CA HIS A 68 0.88 10.13 -5.43
C HIS A 68 1.60 11.06 -4.45
#